data_AF-X0ISP3-F1
#
_entry.id   AF-X0ISP3-F1
#
_cell.length_a   1.000
_cell.length_b   1.000
_cell.length_c   1.000
_cell.angle_alpha   90.00
_cell.angle_beta   90.00
_cell.angle_gamma   90.00
#
_symmetry.space_group_name_H-M   'P 1'
#
loop_
_entity.id
_entity.type
_entity.pdbx_description
1 polymer ?
#
loop_
_entity_poly.entity_id
_entity_poly.type
_entity_poly.pdbx_seq_one_letter_code
_entity_poly.pdbx_strand_id
1 'polypeptide(L)'
;MRLTALYAVITVAVDRLGALAEGLPVVINVPRVASDDAASLDPSPVSFSLPFAGLPGYFPGIPLTLKCLGTFKDVSSKWPPIRIGGTSEDYATFDPNLAVPNVITGTAPTGQGISTYGPLLMQLVADYQGPIVWGLNRGGNNITNTIAAAKAAVKQLPSLYALELGNEPVIFGAIKQPIASTVNEWTPETDAESESEWQAAIGQAINRNSIFQAASYYQNPTLEWSAANYFKYANASADTYIRVFSHHNYPQSAISSQEDPPNADALMSHINVTKNVGLYKDDVKAAQARGFDYVFGETNSVSGNGSPGQGETFATGLWVLDYALQAASIGIKRLYFHQGTAGKSYYVWFNEKGVLSPFYGGYVAAQAMAGGSRIQALDGGSTNYAGYSIHGSNGKVKKLVLINTDFFNGNGTRSTQKFVLKNLSSKRVSAMRLTAKSSLSRQDDGEAPTFAGISVDDSTCQPSGKTAVETVDVTGGSASFNLAASEALLITL
;
A
#
# COMPACT_ATOMS: atom_id res chain seq x y z
N MET A 1 70.10 14.48 -44.44
CA MET A 1 70.22 14.38 -42.97
C MET A 1 69.36 15.49 -42.37
N ARG A 2 68.37 15.14 -41.53
CA ARG A 2 67.41 16.01 -40.78
C ARG A 2 66.33 16.69 -41.66
N LEU A 3 65.08 16.21 -41.67
CA LEU A 3 63.98 16.33 -40.68
C LEU A 3 63.66 17.77 -40.26
N THR A 4 62.57 18.31 -40.83
CA THR A 4 61.69 19.28 -40.17
C THR A 4 60.27 19.09 -40.71
N ALA A 5 59.37 18.71 -39.81
CA ALA A 5 57.98 18.37 -40.07
C ALA A 5 57.12 19.63 -40.22
N LEU A 6 56.23 19.63 -41.22
CA LEU A 6 55.17 20.61 -41.37
C LEU A 6 53.87 19.99 -40.85
N TYR A 7 53.34 20.55 -39.77
CA TYR A 7 52.02 20.24 -39.23
C TYR A 7 50.94 20.69 -40.22
N ALA A 8 50.16 19.75 -40.75
CA ALA A 8 48.88 20.03 -41.38
C ALA A 8 47.78 19.48 -40.44
N VAL A 9 47.08 20.39 -39.77
CA VAL A 9 45.89 20.09 -38.98
C VAL A 9 44.75 19.87 -39.97
N ILE A 10 44.33 18.62 -40.14
CA ILE A 10 43.02 18.29 -40.73
C ILE A 10 42.06 18.14 -39.55
N THR A 11 41.32 19.22 -39.27
CA THR A 11 40.14 19.18 -38.41
C THR A 11 39.02 18.50 -39.21
N VAL A 12 38.87 17.18 -39.08
CA VAL A 12 37.64 16.52 -39.50
C VAL A 12 36.58 16.87 -38.46
N ALA A 13 35.61 17.67 -38.87
CA ALA A 13 34.38 17.88 -38.12
C ALA A 13 33.70 16.52 -37.90
N VAL A 14 33.74 16.03 -36.65
CA VAL A 14 32.83 14.98 -36.18
C VAL A 14 31.58 15.69 -35.67
N ASP A 15 30.87 16.33 -36.58
CA ASP A 15 29.49 16.73 -36.35
C ASP A 15 28.59 15.62 -36.88
N ARG A 16 27.67 15.17 -36.02
CA ARG A 16 26.61 14.17 -36.23
C ARG A 16 27.03 12.71 -36.08
N LEU A 17 26.92 12.22 -34.84
CA LEU A 17 26.29 10.95 -34.51
C LEU A 17 25.93 10.95 -33.01
N GLY A 18 25.09 11.90 -32.60
CA GLY A 18 24.31 11.81 -31.38
C GLY A 18 23.05 10.96 -31.63
N ALA A 19 23.20 9.76 -32.18
CA ALA A 19 22.14 8.78 -32.10
C ALA A 19 22.19 8.26 -30.67
N LEU A 20 21.27 8.75 -29.83
CA LEU A 20 20.93 8.09 -28.57
C LEU A 20 20.75 6.61 -28.91
N ALA A 21 21.58 5.74 -28.33
CA ALA A 21 21.31 4.31 -28.38
C ALA A 21 19.97 4.11 -27.69
N GLU A 22 18.87 4.05 -28.46
CA GLU A 22 17.58 3.64 -27.93
C GLU A 22 17.81 2.27 -27.30
N GLY A 23 17.57 2.17 -25.99
CA GLY A 23 17.59 0.89 -25.29
C GLY A 23 16.70 -0.11 -26.03
N LEU A 24 17.05 -1.40 -25.98
CA LEU A 24 16.22 -2.44 -26.57
C LEU A 24 14.77 -2.29 -26.04
N PRO A 25 13.76 -2.45 -26.90
CA PRO A 25 12.38 -2.27 -26.49
C PRO A 25 12.00 -3.29 -25.41
N VAL A 26 11.24 -2.84 -24.42
CA VAL A 26 10.61 -3.72 -23.42
C VAL A 26 9.42 -4.39 -24.10
N VAL A 27 9.47 -5.72 -24.23
CA VAL A 27 8.41 -6.48 -24.90
C VAL A 27 7.48 -7.07 -23.85
N ILE A 28 6.19 -6.72 -23.91
CA ILE A 28 5.15 -7.24 -23.03
C ILE A 28 4.22 -8.14 -23.84
N ASN A 29 4.22 -9.42 -23.50
CA ASN A 29 3.33 -10.41 -24.11
C ASN A 29 1.96 -10.36 -23.42
N VAL A 30 0.95 -9.82 -24.12
CA VAL A 30 -0.38 -9.65 -23.53
C VAL A 30 -1.13 -10.99 -23.53
N PRO A 31 -1.53 -11.51 -22.36
CA PRO A 31 -2.33 -12.71 -22.29
C PRO A 31 -3.77 -12.43 -22.76
N ARG A 32 -4.35 -13.31 -23.58
CA ARG A 32 -5.76 -13.16 -23.98
C ARG A 32 -6.72 -13.45 -22.83
N VAL A 33 -6.36 -14.40 -21.98
CA VAL A 33 -7.09 -14.83 -20.78
C VAL A 33 -6.12 -14.95 -19.61
N ALA A 34 -6.62 -14.80 -18.39
CA ALA A 34 -5.81 -14.94 -17.19
C ALA A 34 -5.15 -16.32 -17.14
N SER A 35 -3.90 -16.37 -16.69
CA SER A 35 -3.25 -17.65 -16.38
C SER A 35 -3.90 -18.29 -15.14
N ASP A 36 -3.65 -19.58 -14.96
CA ASP A 36 -4.09 -20.32 -13.78
C ASP A 36 -3.47 -19.74 -12.49
N ASP A 37 -2.23 -19.24 -12.59
CA ASP A 37 -1.49 -18.59 -11.51
C ASP A 37 -1.88 -17.13 -11.25
N ALA A 38 -2.75 -16.52 -12.07
CA ALA A 38 -3.19 -15.15 -11.86
C ALA A 38 -3.94 -15.01 -10.52
N ALA A 39 -3.54 -14.07 -9.68
CA ALA A 39 -4.17 -13.87 -8.39
C ALA A 39 -5.60 -13.33 -8.55
N SER A 40 -6.54 -13.80 -7.71
CA SER A 40 -7.86 -13.18 -7.64
C SER A 40 -7.79 -11.81 -6.96
N LEU A 41 -8.58 -10.88 -7.48
CA LEU A 41 -8.52 -9.46 -7.10
C LEU A 41 -9.65 -9.12 -6.13
N ASP A 42 -9.33 -8.40 -5.06
CA ASP A 42 -10.35 -7.81 -4.19
C ASP A 42 -11.08 -6.66 -4.92
N PRO A 43 -12.36 -6.40 -4.64
CA PRO A 43 -13.07 -5.27 -5.23
C PRO A 43 -12.50 -3.88 -4.89
N SER A 44 -11.77 -3.74 -3.78
CA SER A 44 -11.11 -2.49 -3.39
C SER A 44 -9.76 -2.74 -2.70
N PRO A 45 -8.71 -3.14 -3.44
CA PRO A 45 -7.43 -3.52 -2.85
C PRO A 45 -6.68 -2.35 -2.20
N VAL A 46 -6.86 -1.13 -2.72
CA VAL A 46 -6.30 0.09 -2.11
C VAL A 46 -7.17 0.48 -0.92
N SER A 47 -6.60 0.38 0.28
CA SER A 47 -7.26 0.58 1.57
C SER A 47 -6.46 1.56 2.44
N PHE A 48 -7.00 1.97 3.59
CA PHE A 48 -6.37 3.00 4.43
C PHE A 48 -6.23 2.54 5.88
N SER A 49 -5.06 2.75 6.47
CA SER A 49 -4.83 2.56 7.91
C SER A 49 -4.75 3.94 8.59
N LEU A 50 -5.36 4.08 9.77
CA LEU A 50 -5.49 5.33 10.51
C LEU A 50 -5.05 5.12 11.97
N PRO A 51 -4.38 6.10 12.59
CA PRO A 51 -3.90 5.96 13.96
C PRO A 51 -5.06 5.91 14.96
N PHE A 52 -5.03 4.99 15.91
CA PHE A 52 -6.09 4.79 16.91
C PHE A 52 -6.26 6.03 17.80
N ALA A 53 -5.23 6.42 18.54
CA ALA A 53 -5.29 7.58 19.43
C ALA A 53 -5.42 8.91 18.66
N GLY A 54 -4.94 8.93 17.41
CA GLY A 54 -4.98 10.07 16.51
C GLY A 54 -6.24 10.15 15.64
N LEU A 55 -7.18 9.21 15.76
CA LEU A 55 -8.38 9.15 14.92
C LEU A 55 -9.19 10.46 14.91
N PRO A 56 -9.35 11.21 16.04
CA PRO A 56 -10.03 12.51 16.02
C PRO A 56 -9.41 13.54 15.08
N GLY A 57 -8.11 13.43 14.79
CA GLY A 57 -7.41 14.28 13.85
C GLY A 57 -7.86 14.07 12.40
N TYR A 58 -8.34 12.87 12.05
CA TYR A 58 -8.91 12.57 10.73
C TYR A 58 -10.42 12.75 10.69
N PHE A 59 -11.11 12.30 11.74
CA PHE A 59 -12.57 12.32 11.85
C PHE A 59 -13.01 13.07 13.11
N PRO A 60 -13.64 14.24 13.02
CA PRO A 60 -13.86 15.09 11.85
C PRO A 60 -12.68 16.04 11.54
N GLY A 61 -11.52 15.88 12.20
CA GLY A 61 -10.45 16.89 12.22
C GLY A 61 -9.90 17.31 10.85
N ILE A 62 -9.85 16.42 9.87
CA ILE A 62 -9.52 16.72 8.47
C ILE A 62 -10.80 16.55 7.65
N PRO A 63 -11.49 17.66 7.26
CA PRO A 63 -12.73 17.60 6.47
C PRO A 63 -12.56 16.89 5.11
N LEU A 64 -11.31 16.78 4.66
CA LEU A 64 -10.94 16.16 3.40
C LEU A 64 -10.98 14.63 3.45
N THR A 65 -10.90 14.01 4.64
CA THR A 65 -10.76 12.56 4.80
C THR A 65 -11.84 11.78 4.05
N LEU A 66 -13.12 12.04 4.32
CA LEU A 66 -14.22 11.34 3.64
C LEU A 66 -14.31 11.66 2.13
N LYS A 67 -13.93 12.87 1.72
CA LYS A 67 -13.93 13.25 0.31
C LYS A 67 -12.88 12.46 -0.46
N CYS A 68 -11.67 12.38 0.08
CA CYS A 68 -10.56 11.61 -0.48
C CYS A 68 -10.88 10.12 -0.56
N LEU A 69 -11.41 9.51 0.52
CA LEU A 69 -11.87 8.11 0.48
C LEU A 69 -13.01 7.92 -0.53
N GLY A 70 -13.89 8.93 -0.68
CA GLY A 70 -14.97 8.96 -1.66
C GLY A 70 -14.48 8.87 -3.11
N THR A 71 -13.34 9.49 -3.43
CA THR A 71 -12.73 9.40 -4.76
C THR A 71 -12.35 7.97 -5.13
N PHE A 72 -11.87 7.16 -4.17
CA PHE A 72 -11.60 5.73 -4.39
C PHE A 72 -12.89 4.93 -4.56
N LYS A 73 -13.93 5.26 -3.79
CA LYS A 73 -15.26 4.67 -3.98
C LYS A 73 -15.78 4.93 -5.38
N ASP A 74 -15.66 6.15 -5.89
CA ASP A 74 -16.25 6.51 -7.18
C ASP A 74 -15.58 5.76 -8.34
N VAL A 75 -14.35 5.30 -8.14
CA VAL A 75 -13.62 4.42 -9.06
C VAL A 75 -14.09 2.96 -8.98
N SER A 76 -14.15 2.38 -7.78
CA SER A 76 -14.42 0.93 -7.60
C SER A 76 -15.90 0.60 -7.37
N SER A 77 -16.75 1.61 -7.19
CA SER A 77 -18.11 1.50 -6.64
C SER A 77 -18.18 0.87 -5.24
N LYS A 78 -17.05 0.81 -4.52
CA LYS A 78 -16.93 0.25 -3.16
C LYS A 78 -16.12 1.20 -2.31
N TRP A 79 -16.61 1.52 -1.11
CA TRP A 79 -15.80 2.27 -0.15
C TRP A 79 -14.52 1.50 0.17
N PRO A 80 -13.34 2.15 0.15
CA PRO A 80 -12.11 1.49 0.50
C PRO A 80 -12.18 0.99 1.95
N PRO A 81 -11.74 -0.23 2.25
CA PRO A 81 -11.61 -0.67 3.63
C PRO A 81 -10.73 0.29 4.45
N ILE A 82 -11.12 0.53 5.71
CA ILE A 82 -10.31 1.30 6.66
C ILE A 82 -9.92 0.41 7.84
N ARG A 83 -8.70 0.59 8.35
CA ARG A 83 -8.19 -0.02 9.57
C ARG A 83 -7.84 1.06 10.57
N ILE A 84 -8.38 0.99 11.78
CA ILE A 84 -8.09 1.91 12.86
C ILE A 84 -7.25 1.15 13.88
N GLY A 85 -6.00 1.55 14.05
CA GLY A 85 -5.08 0.83 14.92
C GLY A 85 -3.72 1.49 15.06
N GLY A 86 -2.66 0.71 14.96
CA GLY A 86 -1.29 1.17 15.09
C GLY A 86 -0.84 1.06 16.54
N THR A 87 0.46 1.28 16.81
CA THR A 87 1.05 1.10 18.15
C THR A 87 0.28 1.79 19.29
N SER A 88 -0.41 2.89 19.02
CA SER A 88 -1.23 3.59 20.03
C SER A 88 -2.42 2.79 20.57
N GLU A 89 -2.90 1.76 19.87
CA GLU A 89 -4.01 0.90 20.35
C GLU A 89 -3.60 0.07 21.57
N ASP A 90 -2.35 -0.40 21.63
CA ASP A 90 -1.82 -1.18 22.75
C ASP A 90 -1.57 -0.34 24.01
N TYR A 91 -1.78 0.98 23.93
CA TYR A 91 -1.73 1.92 25.05
C TYR A 91 -3.10 2.56 25.35
N ALA A 92 -4.17 2.01 24.78
CA ALA A 92 -5.53 2.51 24.96
C ALA A 92 -6.34 1.66 25.94
N THR A 93 -6.97 2.28 26.95
CA THR A 93 -7.89 1.62 27.89
C THR A 93 -9.32 2.03 27.59
N PHE A 94 -10.23 1.05 27.46
CA PHE A 94 -11.63 1.35 27.20
C PHE A 94 -12.39 1.74 28.47
N ASP A 95 -13.15 2.82 28.42
CA ASP A 95 -14.11 3.22 29.45
C ASP A 95 -15.50 3.39 28.80
N PRO A 96 -16.49 2.53 29.12
CA PRO A 96 -17.82 2.59 28.51
C PRO A 96 -18.59 3.87 28.86
N ASN A 97 -18.17 4.60 29.91
CA ASN A 97 -18.83 5.81 30.39
C ASN A 97 -18.10 7.10 29.99
N LEU A 98 -16.98 7.00 29.25
CA LEU A 98 -16.24 8.19 28.84
C LEU A 98 -17.10 9.05 27.91
N ALA A 99 -17.33 10.30 28.33
CA ALA A 99 -18.19 11.26 27.65
C ALA A 99 -17.51 12.02 26.49
N VAL A 100 -16.26 11.69 26.18
CA VAL A 100 -15.47 12.23 25.05
C VAL A 100 -14.90 11.05 24.24
N PRO A 101 -14.48 11.25 22.97
CA PRO A 101 -13.89 10.18 22.17
C PRO A 101 -12.71 9.51 22.89
N ASN A 102 -11.71 10.28 23.28
CA ASN A 102 -10.58 9.83 24.05
C ASN A 102 -9.96 10.97 24.88
N VAL A 103 -9.16 10.58 25.87
CA VAL A 103 -8.29 11.47 26.65
C VAL A 103 -6.89 10.90 26.59
N ILE A 104 -5.92 11.73 26.18
CA ILE A 104 -4.50 11.38 26.26
C ILE A 104 -4.01 11.67 27.68
N THR A 105 -3.56 10.64 28.37
CA THR A 105 -3.15 10.71 29.78
C THR A 105 -1.63 10.70 29.95
N GLY A 106 -0.89 10.41 28.88
CA GLY A 106 0.57 10.43 28.89
C GLY A 106 1.16 9.98 27.55
N THR A 107 2.45 9.67 27.59
CA THR A 107 3.22 9.21 26.43
C THR A 107 3.93 7.90 26.80
N ALA A 108 3.75 6.88 25.97
CA ALA A 108 4.39 5.58 26.10
C ALA A 108 5.89 5.65 25.72
N PRO A 109 6.71 4.66 26.10
CA PRO A 109 8.11 4.57 25.68
C PRO A 109 8.31 4.59 24.15
N THR A 110 7.30 4.15 23.40
CA THR A 110 7.27 4.19 21.93
C THR A 110 6.97 5.59 21.36
N GLY A 111 6.76 6.60 22.20
CA GLY A 111 6.36 7.95 21.81
C GLY A 111 4.86 8.11 21.50
N GLN A 112 4.08 7.04 21.57
CA GLN A 112 2.64 7.05 21.33
C GLN A 112 1.86 7.57 22.54
N GLY A 113 0.67 8.15 22.31
CA GLY A 113 -0.20 8.60 23.39
C GLY A 113 -0.77 7.43 24.18
N ILE A 114 -0.60 7.43 25.51
CA ILE A 114 -1.37 6.58 26.41
C ILE A 114 -2.76 7.22 26.52
N SER A 115 -3.80 6.43 26.29
CA SER A 115 -5.16 6.98 26.20
C SER A 115 -6.20 6.16 26.96
N THR A 116 -7.23 6.86 27.43
CA THR A 116 -8.53 6.25 27.75
C THR A 116 -9.50 6.63 26.65
N TYR A 117 -10.27 5.68 26.12
CA TYR A 117 -11.24 5.93 25.05
C TYR A 117 -12.61 5.37 25.35
N GLY A 118 -13.64 5.99 24.79
CA GLY A 118 -15.03 5.60 24.97
C GLY A 118 -15.72 5.22 23.66
N PRO A 119 -17.02 4.87 23.74
CA PRO A 119 -17.82 4.56 22.55
C PRO A 119 -17.84 5.69 21.52
N LEU A 120 -17.68 6.95 21.95
CA LEU A 120 -17.66 8.11 21.05
C LEU A 120 -16.50 8.09 20.05
N LEU A 121 -15.37 7.42 20.35
CA LEU A 121 -14.27 7.27 19.39
C LEU A 121 -14.68 6.40 18.20
N MET A 122 -15.39 5.29 18.47
CA MET A 122 -15.93 4.41 17.42
C MET A 122 -17.00 5.14 16.60
N GLN A 123 -17.82 5.98 17.26
CA GLN A 123 -18.87 6.74 16.58
C GLN A 123 -18.35 7.75 15.56
N LEU A 124 -17.09 8.18 15.65
CA LEU A 124 -16.47 9.03 14.63
C LEU A 124 -16.47 8.39 13.23
N VAL A 125 -16.53 7.06 13.15
CA VAL A 125 -16.52 6.29 11.90
C VAL A 125 -17.74 5.38 11.75
N ALA A 126 -18.76 5.49 12.62
CA ALA A 126 -19.94 4.62 12.57
C ALA A 126 -20.76 4.74 11.28
N ASP A 127 -20.79 5.95 10.70
CA ASP A 127 -21.48 6.22 9.42
C ASP A 127 -20.64 5.84 8.19
N TYR A 128 -19.42 5.32 8.39
CA TYR A 128 -18.59 4.86 7.30
C TYR A 128 -19.21 3.61 6.65
N GLN A 129 -19.48 3.69 5.35
CA GLN A 129 -20.17 2.65 4.59
C GLN A 129 -19.21 1.59 4.02
N GLY A 130 -17.90 1.70 4.27
CA GLY A 130 -16.90 0.70 3.90
C GLY A 130 -16.55 -0.25 5.05
N PRO A 131 -15.86 -1.36 4.77
CA PRO A 131 -15.38 -2.29 5.80
C PRO A 131 -14.46 -1.61 6.81
N ILE A 132 -14.67 -1.87 8.10
CA ILE A 132 -13.85 -1.33 9.20
C ILE A 132 -13.11 -2.46 9.92
N VAL A 133 -11.79 -2.39 9.99
CA VAL A 133 -10.97 -3.14 10.94
C VAL A 133 -10.74 -2.26 12.17
N TRP A 134 -11.04 -2.76 13.37
CA TRP A 134 -10.90 -2.02 14.62
C TRP A 134 -9.91 -2.69 15.57
N GLY A 135 -8.84 -1.98 15.91
CA GLY A 135 -7.81 -2.41 16.83
C GLY A 135 -8.28 -2.50 18.29
N LEU A 136 -7.70 -3.45 19.02
CA LEU A 136 -8.01 -3.73 20.40
C LEU A 136 -6.72 -3.97 21.18
N ASN A 137 -6.64 -3.40 22.38
CA ASN A 137 -5.45 -3.51 23.20
C ASN A 137 -5.24 -4.95 23.71
N ARG A 138 -4.28 -5.66 23.11
CA ARG A 138 -3.77 -6.93 23.65
C ARG A 138 -2.49 -6.70 24.46
N GLY A 139 -1.63 -5.77 24.05
CA GLY A 139 -0.38 -5.44 24.73
C GLY A 139 -0.54 -5.21 26.24
N GLY A 140 -1.61 -4.52 26.64
CA GLY A 140 -1.94 -4.18 28.02
C GLY A 140 -2.40 -5.34 28.90
N ASN A 141 -2.58 -6.55 28.35
CA ASN A 141 -2.93 -7.77 29.09
C ASN A 141 -4.16 -7.66 30.01
N ASN A 142 -5.22 -7.01 29.53
CA ASN A 142 -6.48 -6.86 30.26
C ASN A 142 -7.65 -7.40 29.44
N ILE A 143 -7.78 -8.73 29.37
CA ILE A 143 -8.80 -9.41 28.57
C ILE A 143 -10.22 -8.94 28.89
N THR A 144 -10.53 -8.63 30.16
CA THR A 144 -11.86 -8.13 30.56
C THR A 144 -12.17 -6.78 29.94
N ASN A 145 -11.20 -5.85 29.94
CA ASN A 145 -11.35 -4.55 29.27
C ASN A 145 -11.48 -4.71 27.76
N THR A 146 -10.67 -5.60 27.17
CA THR A 146 -10.69 -5.87 25.73
C THR A 146 -11.99 -6.51 25.27
N ILE A 147 -12.59 -7.41 26.05
CA ILE A 147 -13.93 -7.96 25.80
C ILE A 147 -14.99 -6.85 25.86
N ALA A 148 -14.91 -5.93 26.83
CA ALA A 148 -15.83 -4.80 26.92
C ALA A 148 -15.72 -3.88 25.69
N ALA A 149 -14.50 -3.59 25.25
CA ALA A 149 -14.23 -2.84 24.03
C ALA A 149 -14.76 -3.55 22.77
N ALA A 150 -14.53 -4.86 22.65
CA ALA A 150 -15.01 -5.66 21.52
C ALA A 150 -16.55 -5.65 21.43
N LYS A 151 -17.25 -5.79 22.56
CA LYS A 151 -18.72 -5.65 22.63
C LYS A 151 -19.18 -4.26 22.20
N ALA A 152 -18.45 -3.22 22.60
CA ALA A 152 -18.75 -1.85 22.17
C ALA A 152 -18.51 -1.68 20.65
N ALA A 153 -17.40 -2.16 20.10
CA ALA A 153 -17.12 -2.09 18.66
C ALA A 153 -18.22 -2.79 17.84
N VAL A 154 -18.62 -4.00 18.25
CA VAL A 154 -19.73 -4.76 17.64
C VAL A 154 -21.05 -3.97 17.66
N LYS A 155 -21.30 -3.19 18.71
CA LYS A 155 -22.52 -2.39 18.87
C LYS A 155 -22.47 -1.08 18.07
N GLN A 156 -21.31 -0.40 18.06
CA GLN A 156 -21.18 0.96 17.54
C GLN A 156 -20.79 1.01 16.06
N LEU A 157 -20.25 -0.07 15.49
CA LEU A 157 -19.74 -0.10 14.12
C LEU A 157 -20.57 -1.07 13.25
N PRO A 158 -21.62 -0.58 12.55
CA PRO A 158 -22.42 -1.42 11.65
C PRO A 158 -21.59 -2.08 10.54
N SER A 159 -20.56 -1.38 10.05
CA SER A 159 -19.67 -1.85 8.99
C SER A 159 -18.41 -2.59 9.51
N LEU A 160 -18.42 -3.06 10.77
CA LEU A 160 -17.31 -3.81 11.36
C LEU A 160 -17.02 -5.07 10.52
N TYR A 161 -15.84 -5.10 9.93
CA TYR A 161 -15.32 -6.21 9.16
C TYR A 161 -14.50 -7.15 10.03
N ALA A 162 -13.57 -6.61 10.82
CA ALA A 162 -12.75 -7.40 11.73
C ALA A 162 -12.34 -6.59 12.96
N LEU A 163 -11.99 -7.31 14.03
CA LEU A 163 -11.24 -6.83 15.17
C LEU A 163 -9.77 -7.24 14.98
N GLU A 164 -8.84 -6.44 15.46
CA GLU A 164 -7.41 -6.73 15.44
C GLU A 164 -6.89 -6.71 16.88
N LEU A 165 -6.06 -7.68 17.28
CA LEU A 165 -5.65 -7.88 18.67
C LEU A 165 -4.19 -7.49 18.90
N GLY A 166 -3.99 -6.18 19.08
CA GLY A 166 -2.70 -5.57 19.24
C GLY A 166 -2.00 -5.35 17.90
N ASN A 167 -0.93 -4.56 17.96
CA ASN A 167 -0.20 -4.10 16.79
C ASN A 167 1.27 -4.46 16.90
N GLU A 168 1.79 -5.20 15.90
CA GLU A 168 3.20 -5.55 15.79
C GLU A 168 3.72 -6.27 17.04
N PRO A 169 3.10 -7.40 17.45
CA PRO A 169 3.47 -8.10 18.67
C PRO A 169 4.93 -8.53 18.70
N VAL A 170 5.59 -8.61 17.55
CA VAL A 170 7.03 -8.82 17.41
C VAL A 170 7.90 -7.92 18.29
N ILE A 171 7.46 -6.70 18.62
CA ILE A 171 8.22 -5.80 19.50
C ILE A 171 7.83 -5.89 20.98
N PHE A 172 6.77 -6.63 21.34
CA PHE A 172 6.19 -6.59 22.69
C PHE A 172 7.18 -7.00 23.79
N GLY A 173 7.99 -8.02 23.56
CA GLY A 173 9.06 -8.41 24.48
C GLY A 173 10.10 -7.30 24.68
N ALA A 174 10.56 -6.69 23.58
CA ALA A 174 11.57 -5.63 23.60
C ALA A 174 11.10 -4.36 24.35
N ILE A 175 9.83 -3.98 24.15
CA ILE A 175 9.23 -2.80 24.82
C ILE A 175 8.56 -3.15 26.15
N LYS A 176 8.67 -4.40 26.61
CA LYS A 176 8.11 -4.91 27.86
C LYS A 176 6.61 -4.64 28.01
N GLN A 177 5.84 -4.95 26.97
CA GLN A 177 4.39 -4.92 27.09
C GLN A 177 3.94 -5.86 28.23
N PRO A 178 2.88 -5.50 28.98
CA PRO A 178 2.34 -6.36 30.05
C PRO A 178 2.03 -7.79 29.60
N ILE A 179 1.54 -8.00 28.37
CA ILE A 179 1.23 -9.34 27.86
C ILE A 179 2.49 -10.20 27.71
N ALA A 180 3.55 -9.62 27.17
CA ALA A 180 4.82 -10.30 26.96
C ALA A 180 5.61 -10.52 28.26
N SER A 181 5.34 -9.72 29.29
CA SER A 181 5.99 -9.85 30.60
C SER A 181 5.48 -11.03 31.43
N THR A 182 4.49 -11.78 30.93
CA THR A 182 3.93 -12.96 31.60
C THR A 182 4.67 -14.26 31.28
N VAL A 183 5.54 -14.25 30.26
CA VAL A 183 6.31 -15.39 29.79
C VAL A 183 7.80 -15.12 29.95
N ASN A 184 8.61 -16.18 29.95
CA ASN A 184 10.07 -16.06 30.07
C ASN A 184 10.68 -15.37 28.84
N GLU A 185 10.17 -15.68 27.65
CA GLU A 185 10.63 -15.14 26.38
C GLU A 185 9.43 -14.93 25.46
N TRP A 186 9.39 -13.80 24.75
CA TRP A 186 8.36 -13.50 23.78
C TRP A 186 8.85 -13.86 22.37
N THR A 187 8.38 -15.00 21.87
CA THR A 187 8.73 -15.61 20.58
C THR A 187 7.50 -15.69 19.66
N PRO A 188 7.67 -16.00 18.37
CA PRO A 188 6.53 -16.28 17.47
C PRO A 188 5.59 -17.36 18.00
N GLU A 189 6.11 -18.38 18.71
CA GLU A 189 5.31 -19.44 19.32
C GLU A 189 4.43 -18.89 20.45
N THR A 190 5.04 -18.22 21.43
CA THR A 190 4.29 -17.68 22.58
C THR A 190 3.27 -16.61 22.17
N ASP A 191 3.58 -15.83 21.13
CA ASP A 191 2.62 -14.86 20.60
C ASP A 191 1.43 -15.54 19.91
N ALA A 192 1.69 -16.53 19.04
CA ALA A 192 0.62 -17.23 18.33
C ALA A 192 -0.30 -18.00 19.29
N GLU A 193 0.26 -18.63 20.32
CA GLU A 193 -0.51 -19.22 21.42
C GLU A 193 -1.37 -18.16 22.11
N SER A 194 -0.74 -17.07 22.56
CA SER A 194 -1.42 -15.96 23.25
C SER A 194 -2.54 -15.33 22.42
N GLU A 195 -2.30 -15.04 21.14
CA GLU A 195 -3.30 -14.44 20.28
C GLU A 195 -4.47 -15.40 20.04
N SER A 196 -4.20 -16.68 19.78
CA SER A 196 -5.24 -17.68 19.54
C SER A 196 -6.17 -17.88 20.74
N GLU A 197 -5.63 -17.82 21.97
CA GLU A 197 -6.41 -17.84 23.21
C GLU A 197 -7.31 -16.60 23.34
N TRP A 198 -6.76 -15.42 23.05
CA TRP A 198 -7.52 -14.17 23.10
C TRP A 198 -8.62 -14.12 22.05
N GLN A 199 -8.34 -14.57 20.82
CA GLN A 199 -9.33 -14.69 19.74
C GLN A 199 -10.48 -15.60 20.17
N ALA A 200 -10.19 -16.76 20.76
CA ALA A 200 -11.21 -17.67 21.25
C ALA A 200 -12.05 -17.05 22.38
N ALA A 201 -11.41 -16.48 23.40
CA ALA A 201 -12.10 -15.87 24.53
C ALA A 201 -13.00 -14.70 24.11
N ILE A 202 -12.48 -13.79 23.28
CA ILE A 202 -13.23 -12.62 22.82
C ILE A 202 -14.32 -13.04 21.83
N GLY A 203 -14.01 -13.90 20.86
CA GLY A 203 -14.97 -14.42 19.88
C GLY A 203 -16.19 -15.08 20.52
N GLN A 204 -15.96 -15.89 21.56
CA GLN A 204 -17.04 -16.46 22.39
C GLN A 204 -17.81 -15.37 23.13
N ALA A 205 -17.12 -14.43 23.77
CA ALA A 205 -17.76 -13.39 24.59
C ALA A 205 -18.64 -12.43 23.78
N ILE A 206 -18.36 -12.24 22.48
CA ILE A 206 -19.18 -11.45 21.56
C ILE A 206 -20.11 -12.32 20.68
N ASN A 207 -20.02 -13.65 20.81
CA ASN A 207 -20.74 -14.63 20.01
C ASN A 207 -20.60 -14.41 18.49
N ARG A 208 -19.36 -14.28 18.01
CA ARG A 208 -19.06 -14.10 16.57
C ARG A 208 -17.86 -14.94 16.14
N ASN A 209 -18.03 -15.63 15.01
CA ASN A 209 -16.98 -16.30 14.24
C ASN A 209 -16.47 -15.37 13.12
N SER A 210 -15.33 -15.72 12.52
CA SER A 210 -14.71 -15.00 11.40
C SER A 210 -14.72 -13.48 11.56
N ILE A 211 -14.20 -13.03 12.70
CA ILE A 211 -14.22 -11.64 13.17
C ILE A 211 -12.83 -11.08 13.42
N PHE A 212 -11.74 -11.86 13.41
CA PHE A 212 -10.39 -11.34 13.64
C PHE A 212 -9.56 -11.16 12.37
N GLN A 213 -8.86 -10.04 12.31
CA GLN A 213 -7.66 -9.87 11.52
C GLN A 213 -6.50 -10.33 12.40
N ALA A 214 -5.87 -11.45 12.04
CA ALA A 214 -4.89 -12.14 12.88
C ALA A 214 -3.46 -11.65 12.64
N ALA A 215 -2.60 -11.88 13.65
CA ALA A 215 -1.16 -11.67 13.69
C ALA A 215 -0.70 -10.20 13.73
N SER A 216 -0.92 -9.45 12.65
CA SER A 216 -0.46 -8.05 12.50
C SER A 216 1.04 -7.89 12.77
N TYR A 217 1.83 -8.80 12.17
CA TYR A 217 3.29 -8.84 12.26
C TYR A 217 3.96 -7.74 11.44
N TYR A 218 5.15 -7.31 11.82
CA TYR A 218 5.95 -6.33 11.05
C TYR A 218 7.24 -6.92 10.48
N GLN A 219 7.90 -7.83 11.21
CA GLN A 219 9.15 -8.42 10.75
C GLN A 219 8.92 -9.28 9.52
N ASN A 220 9.80 -9.13 8.54
CA ASN A 220 9.84 -9.96 7.34
C ASN A 220 9.54 -11.45 7.69
N PRO A 221 8.60 -12.11 7.00
CA PRO A 221 8.19 -13.48 7.32
C PRO A 221 9.33 -14.50 7.25
N THR A 222 10.46 -14.19 6.61
CA THR A 222 11.67 -15.03 6.65
C THR A 222 12.36 -15.06 8.02
N LEU A 223 11.94 -14.23 8.97
CA LEU A 223 12.44 -14.15 10.35
C LEU A 223 11.49 -14.81 11.35
N GLU A 224 10.87 -15.92 10.96
CA GLU A 224 9.96 -16.76 11.75
C GLU A 224 8.58 -16.15 12.09
N TRP A 225 8.38 -14.83 12.03
CA TRP A 225 7.07 -14.18 12.19
C TRP A 225 6.24 -14.30 10.92
N SER A 226 5.67 -15.49 10.67
CA SER A 226 4.99 -15.86 9.43
C SER A 226 3.63 -16.51 9.71
N ALA A 227 2.73 -16.50 8.72
CA ALA A 227 1.50 -17.29 8.72
C ALA A 227 1.78 -18.79 8.92
N ALA A 228 2.84 -19.33 8.31
CA ALA A 228 3.20 -20.72 8.47
C ALA A 228 3.49 -21.08 9.95
N ASN A 229 4.29 -20.26 10.63
CA ASN A 229 4.59 -20.46 12.05
C ASN A 229 3.41 -20.10 12.95
N TYR A 230 2.65 -19.06 12.60
CA TYR A 230 1.42 -18.73 13.31
C TYR A 230 0.48 -19.93 13.39
N PHE A 231 0.12 -20.52 12.25
CA PHE A 231 -0.79 -21.68 12.21
C PHE A 231 -0.18 -22.98 12.73
N LYS A 232 1.16 -23.03 12.88
CA LYS A 232 1.85 -24.15 13.52
C LYS A 232 1.67 -24.12 15.04
N TYR A 233 1.76 -22.93 15.65
CA TYR A 233 1.78 -22.77 17.11
C TYR A 233 0.40 -22.37 17.69
N ALA A 234 -0.39 -21.59 16.95
CA ALA A 234 -1.73 -21.21 17.36
C ALA A 234 -2.62 -22.43 17.58
N ASN A 235 -3.54 -22.34 18.55
CA ASN A 235 -4.56 -23.36 18.73
C ASN A 235 -5.47 -23.42 17.48
N ALA A 236 -5.48 -24.55 16.78
CA ALA A 236 -6.26 -24.72 15.55
C ALA A 236 -7.77 -24.46 15.69
N SER A 237 -8.32 -24.52 16.91
CA SER A 237 -9.72 -24.15 17.15
C SER A 237 -9.97 -22.64 17.03
N ALA A 238 -8.94 -21.81 17.12
CA ALA A 238 -9.03 -20.36 16.96
C ALA A 238 -9.32 -19.94 15.51
N ASP A 239 -8.99 -20.79 14.51
CA ASP A 239 -9.28 -20.56 13.10
C ASP A 239 -10.74 -20.16 12.83
N THR A 240 -11.69 -20.70 13.60
CA THR A 240 -13.11 -20.37 13.43
C THR A 240 -13.40 -18.89 13.71
N TYR A 241 -12.55 -18.19 14.44
CA TYR A 241 -12.68 -16.77 14.73
C TYR A 241 -11.87 -15.89 13.77
N ILE A 242 -10.91 -16.45 13.05
CA ILE A 242 -10.09 -15.71 12.08
C ILE A 242 -10.90 -15.44 10.81
N ARG A 243 -10.77 -14.21 10.31
CA ARG A 243 -11.38 -13.76 9.05
C ARG A 243 -10.34 -13.60 7.96
N VAL A 244 -9.19 -13.06 8.32
CA VAL A 244 -8.12 -12.66 7.40
C VAL A 244 -6.80 -12.67 8.15
N PHE A 245 -5.71 -13.04 7.47
CA PHE A 245 -4.36 -12.96 8.01
C PHE A 245 -3.71 -11.64 7.63
N SER A 246 -3.08 -10.97 8.59
CA SER A 246 -2.47 -9.65 8.39
C SER A 246 -0.97 -9.67 8.65
N HIS A 247 -0.26 -8.94 7.80
CA HIS A 247 1.13 -8.57 7.99
C HIS A 247 1.28 -7.09 7.67
N HIS A 248 2.29 -6.43 8.19
CA HIS A 248 2.68 -5.08 7.87
C HIS A 248 3.90 -5.08 6.96
N ASN A 249 4.09 -4.01 6.21
CA ASN A 249 5.29 -3.86 5.41
C ASN A 249 5.63 -2.39 5.17
N TYR A 250 6.84 -2.02 5.52
CA TYR A 250 7.45 -0.75 5.17
C TYR A 250 8.80 -1.05 4.52
N PRO A 251 8.99 -0.76 3.21
CA PRO A 251 10.24 -1.08 2.52
C PRO A 251 11.47 -0.36 3.08
N GLN A 252 11.27 0.77 3.76
CA GLN A 252 12.32 1.61 4.32
C GLN A 252 11.95 2.09 5.74
N SER A 253 12.93 2.61 6.47
CA SER A 253 12.75 3.02 7.87
C SER A 253 13.49 4.33 8.18
N ALA A 254 12.79 5.28 8.80
CA ALA A 254 13.41 6.53 9.26
C ALA A 254 14.07 6.40 10.65
N ILE A 255 13.83 5.27 11.34
CA ILE A 255 14.18 5.11 12.76
C ILE A 255 15.04 3.87 13.05
N SER A 256 15.20 2.96 12.09
CA SER A 256 16.03 1.77 12.22
C SER A 256 17.31 1.88 11.37
N SER A 257 18.45 1.59 11.98
CA SER A 257 19.73 1.46 11.27
C SER A 257 19.95 0.07 10.66
N GLN A 258 19.03 -0.88 10.90
CA GLN A 258 19.10 -2.25 10.39
C GLN A 258 18.23 -2.45 9.13
N GLU A 259 17.47 -1.44 8.74
CA GLU A 259 16.56 -1.45 7.59
C GLU A 259 17.02 -0.41 6.57
N ASP A 260 16.50 -0.50 5.34
CA ASP A 260 16.89 0.43 4.28
C ASP A 260 16.49 1.88 4.65
N PRO A 261 17.41 2.86 4.56
CA PRO A 261 17.10 4.24 4.91
C PRO A 261 16.21 4.90 3.85
N PRO A 262 15.58 6.05 4.17
CA PRO A 262 14.70 6.75 3.24
C PRO A 262 15.45 7.15 1.95
N ASN A 263 15.03 6.61 0.81
CA ASN A 263 15.60 6.91 -0.51
C ASN A 263 14.52 6.76 -1.59
N ALA A 264 14.15 7.88 -2.23
CA ALA A 264 13.07 7.93 -3.20
C ALA A 264 13.35 7.14 -4.50
N ASP A 265 14.59 7.16 -4.99
CA ASP A 265 15.02 6.41 -6.18
C ASP A 265 14.94 4.90 -5.91
N ALA A 266 15.56 4.46 -4.82
CA ALA A 266 15.53 3.06 -4.42
C ALA A 266 14.09 2.59 -4.09
N LEU A 267 13.26 3.45 -3.48
CA LEU A 267 11.88 3.12 -3.14
C LEU A 267 11.04 2.82 -4.40
N MET A 268 11.11 3.71 -5.40
CA MET A 268 10.25 3.58 -6.58
C MET A 268 10.74 2.54 -7.60
N SER A 269 11.98 2.06 -7.50
CA SER A 269 12.52 1.04 -8.40
C SER A 269 11.67 -0.23 -8.40
N HIS A 270 11.18 -0.62 -9.57
CA HIS A 270 10.40 -1.86 -9.75
C HIS A 270 11.16 -3.12 -9.32
N ILE A 271 12.49 -3.12 -9.45
CA ILE A 271 13.37 -4.19 -8.97
C ILE A 271 13.21 -4.34 -7.45
N ASN A 272 13.27 -3.22 -6.74
CA ASN A 272 13.17 -3.21 -5.27
C ASN A 272 11.74 -3.49 -4.80
N VAL A 273 10.71 -2.99 -5.49
CA VAL A 273 9.31 -3.34 -5.24
C VAL A 273 9.09 -4.84 -5.37
N THR A 274 9.53 -5.44 -6.47
CA THR A 274 9.39 -6.89 -6.70
C THR A 274 10.15 -7.70 -5.66
N LYS A 275 11.37 -7.29 -5.31
CA LYS A 275 12.17 -7.94 -4.26
C LYS A 275 11.48 -7.88 -2.90
N ASN A 276 11.02 -6.70 -2.47
CA ASN A 276 10.40 -6.50 -1.17
C ASN A 276 9.05 -7.25 -1.06
N VAL A 277 8.15 -7.06 -2.02
CA VAL A 277 6.84 -7.74 -2.02
C VAL A 277 7.01 -9.26 -2.17
N GLY A 278 8.01 -9.70 -2.93
CA GLY A 278 8.32 -11.11 -3.15
C GLY A 278 8.63 -11.90 -1.88
N LEU A 279 9.07 -11.23 -0.80
CA LEU A 279 9.33 -11.85 0.52
C LEU A 279 8.06 -12.50 1.11
N TYR A 280 6.89 -12.00 0.74
CA TYR A 280 5.61 -12.44 1.30
C TYR A 280 4.95 -13.56 0.48
N LYS A 281 5.51 -13.96 -0.67
CA LYS A 281 4.87 -14.90 -1.60
C LYS A 281 4.54 -16.26 -0.96
N ASP A 282 5.47 -16.82 -0.19
CA ASP A 282 5.25 -18.11 0.46
C ASP A 282 4.37 -17.97 1.71
N ASP A 283 4.39 -16.81 2.36
CA ASP A 283 3.53 -16.50 3.50
C ASP A 283 2.06 -16.38 3.09
N VAL A 284 1.81 -15.73 1.94
CA VAL A 284 0.49 -15.68 1.31
C VAL A 284 -0.03 -17.10 1.01
N LYS A 285 0.81 -17.98 0.45
CA LYS A 285 0.43 -19.38 0.20
C LYS A 285 0.13 -20.14 1.49
N ALA A 286 0.89 -19.90 2.56
CA ALA A 286 0.66 -20.54 3.85
C ALA A 286 -0.70 -20.16 4.44
N ALA A 287 -1.07 -18.87 4.41
CA ALA A 287 -2.39 -18.42 4.83
C ALA A 287 -3.52 -18.99 3.94
N GLN A 288 -3.33 -18.99 2.62
CA GLN A 288 -4.30 -19.54 1.67
C GLN A 288 -4.50 -21.05 1.84
N ALA A 289 -3.43 -21.80 2.16
CA ALA A 289 -3.52 -23.23 2.45
C ALA A 289 -4.36 -23.54 3.70
N ARG A 290 -4.47 -22.56 4.62
CA ARG A 290 -5.38 -22.61 5.78
C ARG A 290 -6.76 -22.04 5.49
N GLY A 291 -7.00 -21.51 4.28
CA GLY A 291 -8.28 -20.97 3.84
C GLY A 291 -8.47 -19.48 4.10
N PHE A 292 -7.42 -18.74 4.44
CA PHE A 292 -7.50 -17.31 4.76
C PHE A 292 -6.92 -16.44 3.66
N ASP A 293 -7.61 -15.32 3.39
CA ASP A 293 -7.04 -14.23 2.62
C ASP A 293 -5.88 -13.58 3.39
N TYR A 294 -4.93 -13.01 2.66
CA TYR A 294 -3.77 -12.32 3.19
C TYR A 294 -3.84 -10.83 2.85
N VAL A 295 -3.56 -9.96 3.81
CA VAL A 295 -3.56 -8.50 3.63
C VAL A 295 -2.30 -7.86 4.21
N PHE A 296 -1.92 -6.72 3.63
CA PHE A 296 -1.06 -5.78 4.32
C PHE A 296 -1.90 -4.88 5.23
N GLY A 297 -2.11 -5.29 6.50
CA GLY A 297 -2.96 -4.63 7.50
C GLY A 297 -2.47 -3.24 7.92
N GLU A 298 -1.19 -2.96 7.69
CA GLU A 298 -0.60 -1.63 7.73
C GLU A 298 0.60 -1.58 6.78
N THR A 299 0.70 -0.57 5.94
CA THR A 299 1.86 -0.41 5.06
C THR A 299 2.06 1.05 4.69
N ASN A 300 3.29 1.48 4.43
CA ASN A 300 3.60 2.69 3.67
C ASN A 300 5.07 2.66 3.22
N SER A 301 5.56 3.74 2.62
CA SER A 301 6.91 3.82 2.05
C SER A 301 8.03 3.69 3.09
N VAL A 302 7.91 4.41 4.21
CA VAL A 302 8.95 4.54 5.23
C VAL A 302 8.34 4.51 6.62
N SER A 303 8.78 3.60 7.49
CA SER A 303 8.31 3.55 8.88
C SER A 303 8.84 4.73 9.71
N GLY A 304 8.29 4.96 10.91
CA GLY A 304 8.73 6.06 11.79
C GLY A 304 8.25 7.44 11.36
N ASN A 305 7.01 7.56 10.86
CA ASN A 305 6.38 8.76 10.29
C ASN A 305 6.93 9.23 8.94
N GLY A 306 7.86 8.48 8.35
CA GLY A 306 8.42 8.79 7.05
C GLY A 306 9.51 9.86 7.10
N SER A 307 9.95 10.29 5.91
CA SER A 307 11.01 11.29 5.76
C SER A 307 10.55 12.46 4.88
N PRO A 308 10.84 13.72 5.28
CA PRO A 308 10.57 14.87 4.44
C PRO A 308 11.26 14.76 3.08
N GLY A 309 10.59 15.23 2.03
CA GLY A 309 11.17 15.25 0.67
C GLY A 309 11.23 13.88 0.01
N GLN A 310 10.64 12.86 0.63
CA GLN A 310 10.45 11.55 0.04
C GLN A 310 8.97 11.17 0.10
N GLY A 311 8.36 11.17 1.29
CA GLY A 311 6.98 10.73 1.47
C GLY A 311 5.96 11.48 0.63
N GLU A 312 6.14 12.79 0.42
CA GLU A 312 5.19 13.64 -0.30
C GLU A 312 5.40 13.66 -1.83
N THR A 313 6.42 12.98 -2.35
CA THR A 313 6.86 13.12 -3.74
C THR A 313 6.11 12.20 -4.72
N PHE A 314 6.18 12.53 -6.01
CA PHE A 314 5.66 11.69 -7.07
C PHE A 314 6.36 10.34 -7.20
N ALA A 315 7.62 10.21 -6.76
CA ALA A 315 8.34 8.94 -6.64
C ALA A 315 7.57 7.98 -5.72
N THR A 316 7.12 8.47 -4.56
CA THR A 316 6.24 7.71 -3.66
C THR A 316 4.90 7.41 -4.31
N GLY A 317 4.34 8.32 -5.12
CA GLY A 317 3.15 8.03 -5.93
C GLY A 317 3.35 6.89 -6.93
N LEU A 318 4.46 6.89 -7.68
CA LEU A 318 4.72 5.80 -8.62
C LEU A 318 5.02 4.48 -7.90
N TRP A 319 5.71 4.54 -6.76
CA TRP A 319 5.88 3.41 -5.85
C TRP A 319 4.52 2.84 -5.39
N VAL A 320 3.59 3.68 -4.90
CA VAL A 320 2.26 3.21 -4.46
C VAL A 320 1.55 2.44 -5.57
N LEU A 321 1.62 2.94 -6.82
CA LEU A 321 1.02 2.28 -7.98
C LEU A 321 1.62 0.88 -8.20
N ASP A 322 2.94 0.82 -8.33
CA ASP A 322 3.66 -0.42 -8.61
C ASP A 322 3.51 -1.43 -7.47
N TYR A 323 3.71 -0.97 -6.23
CA TYR A 323 3.61 -1.75 -5.01
C TYR A 323 2.22 -2.38 -4.82
N ALA A 324 1.15 -1.63 -5.06
CA ALA A 324 -0.22 -2.16 -4.95
C ALA A 324 -0.51 -3.23 -6.02
N LEU A 325 -0.08 -3.01 -7.27
CA LEU A 325 -0.27 -3.97 -8.35
C LEU A 325 0.57 -5.23 -8.15
N GLN A 326 1.84 -5.07 -7.72
CA GLN A 326 2.74 -6.18 -7.44
C GLN A 326 2.21 -7.03 -6.29
N ALA A 327 1.80 -6.42 -5.18
CA ALA A 327 1.23 -7.13 -4.04
C ALA A 327 -0.05 -7.89 -4.41
N ALA A 328 -0.96 -7.24 -5.15
CA ALA A 328 -2.17 -7.89 -5.65
C ALA A 328 -1.85 -9.06 -6.58
N SER A 329 -0.80 -8.96 -7.42
CA SER A 329 -0.39 -10.01 -8.35
C SER A 329 0.10 -11.30 -7.67
N ILE A 330 0.57 -11.21 -6.42
CA ILE A 330 1.00 -12.38 -5.64
C ILE A 330 -0.06 -12.86 -4.63
N GLY A 331 -1.27 -12.28 -4.66
CA GLY A 331 -2.40 -12.75 -3.86
C GLY A 331 -2.71 -11.96 -2.59
N ILE A 332 -2.03 -10.84 -2.34
CA ILE A 332 -2.35 -9.93 -1.23
C ILE A 332 -3.62 -9.16 -1.59
N LYS A 333 -4.68 -9.29 -0.80
CA LYS A 333 -6.01 -8.81 -1.15
C LYS A 333 -6.19 -7.31 -0.95
N ARG A 334 -5.60 -6.77 0.11
CA ARG A 334 -5.76 -5.38 0.50
C ARG A 334 -4.47 -4.84 1.08
N LEU A 335 -4.25 -3.56 0.84
CA LEU A 335 -3.11 -2.80 1.34
C LEU A 335 -3.65 -1.59 2.09
N TYR A 336 -3.57 -1.62 3.42
CA TYR A 336 -4.04 -0.53 4.27
C TYR A 336 -2.93 0.50 4.45
N PHE A 337 -2.88 1.48 3.54
CA PHE A 337 -1.86 2.52 3.54
C PHE A 337 -2.02 3.43 4.76
N HIS A 338 -1.04 3.40 5.67
CA HIS A 338 -1.11 4.13 6.92
C HIS A 338 -0.99 5.64 6.68
N GLN A 339 -1.96 6.39 7.15
CA GLN A 339 -1.94 7.86 7.06
C GLN A 339 -1.17 8.49 8.23
N GLY A 340 -0.68 7.71 9.19
CA GLY A 340 0.18 8.23 10.26
C GLY A 340 -0.52 9.29 11.12
N THR A 341 0.26 9.99 11.96
CA THR A 341 -0.28 11.05 12.83
C THR A 341 -0.48 12.34 12.03
N ALA A 342 -1.71 12.86 12.04
CA ALA A 342 -2.04 14.13 11.38
C ALA A 342 -1.07 15.25 11.78
N GLY A 343 -0.53 15.95 10.77
CA GLY A 343 0.46 17.03 10.94
C GLY A 343 1.88 16.59 11.32
N LYS A 344 2.18 15.29 11.43
CA LYS A 344 3.53 14.78 11.77
C LYS A 344 4.13 13.83 10.74
N SER A 345 3.31 13.12 9.97
CA SER A 345 3.78 12.09 9.03
C SER A 345 3.97 12.66 7.61
N TYR A 346 4.98 12.16 6.91
CA TYR A 346 5.38 12.63 5.58
C TYR A 346 4.82 11.78 4.43
N TYR A 347 4.41 10.53 4.69
CA TYR A 347 3.92 9.59 3.67
C TYR A 347 2.39 9.63 3.48
N VAL A 348 1.72 10.65 4.02
CA VAL A 348 0.26 10.78 3.99
C VAL A 348 -0.22 11.12 2.58
N TRP A 349 -1.45 10.77 2.25
CA TRP A 349 -1.97 11.01 0.90
C TRP A 349 -2.76 12.31 0.82
N PHE A 350 -3.19 12.80 1.98
CA PHE A 350 -3.89 14.06 2.15
C PHE A 350 -3.72 14.54 3.59
N ASN A 351 -3.88 15.84 3.79
CA ASN A 351 -3.83 16.48 5.10
C ASN A 351 -4.80 17.67 5.15
N GLU A 352 -4.69 18.53 6.16
CA GLU A 352 -5.53 19.71 6.31
C GLU A 352 -5.37 20.76 5.19
N LYS A 353 -4.28 20.69 4.41
CA LYS A 353 -3.95 21.64 3.34
C LYS A 353 -4.37 21.16 1.96
N GLY A 354 -4.52 19.85 1.76
CA GLY A 354 -4.88 19.30 0.45
C GLY A 354 -4.40 17.88 0.22
N VAL A 355 -4.29 17.54 -1.05
CA VAL A 355 -3.87 16.22 -1.55
C VAL A 355 -2.36 16.23 -1.78
N LEU A 356 -1.69 15.11 -1.48
CA LEU A 356 -0.26 14.93 -1.73
C LEU A 356 -0.01 13.97 -2.91
N SER A 357 1.17 14.03 -3.51
CA SER A 357 1.50 13.25 -4.72
C SER A 357 1.29 11.73 -4.61
N PRO A 358 1.45 11.07 -3.45
CA PRO A 358 1.13 9.64 -3.29
C PRO A 358 -0.31 9.26 -3.67
N PHE A 359 -1.27 10.18 -3.50
CA PHE A 359 -2.68 9.96 -3.84
C PHE A 359 -2.88 9.54 -5.30
N TYR A 360 -2.11 10.11 -6.22
CA TYR A 360 -2.21 9.81 -7.66
C TYR A 360 -1.86 8.36 -7.96
N GLY A 361 -0.84 7.82 -7.29
CA GLY A 361 -0.45 6.42 -7.38
C GLY A 361 -1.57 5.50 -6.96
N GLY A 362 -2.12 5.74 -5.77
CA GLY A 362 -3.24 4.98 -5.23
C GLY A 362 -4.47 5.07 -6.13
N TYR A 363 -4.80 6.28 -6.62
CA TYR A 363 -5.95 6.52 -7.49
C TYR A 363 -5.81 5.75 -8.82
N VAL A 364 -4.63 5.76 -9.44
CA VAL A 364 -4.38 5.00 -10.67
C VAL A 364 -4.39 3.50 -10.42
N ALA A 365 -3.86 3.03 -9.28
CA ALA A 365 -3.95 1.62 -8.89
C ALA A 365 -5.41 1.17 -8.73
N ALA A 366 -6.23 1.97 -8.05
CA ALA A 366 -7.66 1.73 -7.93
C ALA A 366 -8.35 1.71 -9.30
N GLN A 367 -8.02 2.65 -10.20
CA GLN A 367 -8.57 2.70 -11.56
C GLN A 367 -8.18 1.47 -12.39
N ALA A 368 -6.93 1.01 -12.27
CA ALA A 368 -6.44 -0.18 -12.95
C ALA A 368 -7.19 -1.44 -12.49
N MET A 369 -7.36 -1.59 -11.18
CA MET A 369 -7.95 -2.78 -10.55
C MET A 369 -9.50 -2.79 -10.57
N ALA A 370 -10.15 -1.63 -10.68
CA ALA A 370 -11.61 -1.52 -10.69
C ALA A 370 -12.26 -2.37 -11.79
N GLY A 371 -13.27 -3.16 -11.41
CA GLY A 371 -13.99 -4.07 -12.30
C GLY A 371 -13.19 -5.27 -12.82
N GLY A 372 -11.98 -5.47 -12.29
CA GLY A 372 -11.17 -6.66 -12.47
C GLY A 372 -11.56 -7.78 -11.49
N SER A 373 -11.29 -9.02 -11.87
CA SER A 373 -11.45 -10.21 -11.02
C SER A 373 -10.14 -10.96 -10.81
N ARG A 374 -9.17 -10.80 -11.71
CA ARG A 374 -7.84 -11.39 -11.59
C ARG A 374 -6.77 -10.40 -12.07
N ILE A 375 -5.57 -10.52 -11.52
CA ILE A 375 -4.38 -9.74 -11.88
C ILE A 375 -3.18 -10.67 -12.03
N GLN A 376 -2.28 -10.34 -12.95
CA GLN A 376 -0.97 -10.98 -13.06
C GLN A 376 0.09 -9.97 -13.52
N ALA A 377 1.30 -10.10 -12.96
CA ALA A 377 2.49 -9.47 -13.50
C ALA A 377 2.87 -10.10 -14.86
N LEU A 378 3.48 -9.32 -15.73
CA LEU A 378 3.83 -9.68 -17.11
C LEU A 378 5.35 -9.68 -17.35
N ASP A 379 6.12 -9.48 -16.29
CA ASP A 379 7.57 -9.46 -16.28
C ASP A 379 8.11 -10.17 -15.02
N GLY A 380 9.45 -10.21 -14.89
CA GLY A 380 10.13 -10.91 -13.80
C GLY A 380 10.70 -10.01 -12.71
N GLY A 381 10.49 -8.70 -12.76
CA GLY A 381 11.02 -7.72 -11.81
C GLY A 381 12.53 -7.52 -11.85
N SER A 382 13.19 -7.85 -12.97
CA SER A 382 14.65 -7.72 -13.12
C SER A 382 15.09 -6.37 -13.70
N THR A 383 14.14 -5.48 -13.99
CA THR A 383 14.39 -4.14 -14.55
C THR A 383 13.47 -3.11 -13.88
N ASN A 384 13.69 -1.81 -14.14
CA ASN A 384 12.80 -0.72 -13.72
C ASN A 384 11.52 -0.60 -14.57
N TYR A 385 11.17 -1.64 -15.33
CA TYR A 385 10.05 -1.63 -16.26
C TYR A 385 9.04 -2.70 -15.86
N ALA A 386 7.85 -2.27 -15.46
CA ALA A 386 6.80 -3.16 -14.98
C ALA A 386 5.68 -3.31 -16.02
N GLY A 387 5.07 -4.49 -16.05
CA GLY A 387 3.86 -4.78 -16.81
C GLY A 387 2.85 -5.56 -15.98
N TYR A 388 1.59 -5.12 -15.96
CA TYR A 388 0.49 -5.83 -15.30
C TYR A 388 -0.69 -6.00 -16.25
N SER A 389 -1.43 -7.11 -16.09
CA SER A 389 -2.73 -7.30 -16.75
C SER A 389 -3.83 -7.55 -15.74
N ILE A 390 -4.98 -6.90 -15.99
CA ILE A 390 -6.19 -7.03 -15.20
C ILE A 390 -7.27 -7.64 -16.08
N HIS A 391 -7.88 -8.69 -15.56
CA HIS A 391 -8.84 -9.53 -16.27
C HIS A 391 -10.24 -9.35 -15.72
N GLY A 392 -11.24 -9.38 -16.60
CA GLY A 392 -12.64 -9.41 -16.18
C GLY A 392 -13.08 -10.78 -15.69
N SER A 393 -14.31 -10.84 -15.16
CA SER A 393 -14.94 -12.08 -14.67
C SER A 393 -15.06 -13.19 -15.72
N ASN A 394 -15.01 -12.85 -17.01
CA ASN A 394 -14.94 -13.80 -18.12
C ASN A 394 -13.52 -14.31 -18.42
N GLY A 395 -12.54 -14.00 -17.57
CA GLY A 395 -11.12 -14.33 -17.72
C GLY A 395 -10.36 -13.48 -18.74
N LYS A 396 -11.03 -12.72 -19.61
CA LYS A 396 -10.36 -11.94 -20.67
C LYS A 396 -9.67 -10.71 -20.10
N VAL A 397 -8.50 -10.39 -20.67
CA VAL A 397 -7.79 -9.14 -20.34
C VAL A 397 -8.68 -7.94 -20.69
N LYS A 398 -8.76 -6.97 -19.77
CA LYS A 398 -9.52 -5.73 -19.92
C LYS A 398 -8.63 -4.50 -19.89
N LYS A 399 -7.64 -4.51 -19.02
CA LYS A 399 -6.74 -3.39 -18.78
C LYS A 399 -5.31 -3.90 -18.66
N LEU A 400 -4.37 -3.05 -19.07
CA LEU A 400 -2.95 -3.23 -18.85
C LEU A 400 -2.38 -2.03 -18.11
N VAL A 401 -1.36 -2.24 -17.30
CA VAL A 401 -0.55 -1.16 -16.74
C VAL A 401 0.89 -1.34 -17.17
N LEU A 402 1.51 -0.28 -17.67
CA LEU A 402 2.94 -0.21 -17.96
C LEU A 402 3.55 0.87 -17.07
N ILE A 403 4.71 0.60 -16.47
CA ILE A 403 5.39 1.55 -15.58
C ILE A 403 6.85 1.63 -15.96
N ASN A 404 7.37 2.86 -16.08
CA ASN A 404 8.79 3.15 -16.14
C ASN A 404 9.20 3.81 -14.81
N THR A 405 9.87 3.03 -13.96
CA THR A 405 10.34 3.48 -12.64
C THR A 405 11.77 4.03 -12.65
N ASP A 406 12.37 4.29 -13.82
CA ASP A 406 13.63 5.03 -13.86
C ASP A 406 13.44 6.39 -13.17
N PHE A 407 14.40 6.74 -12.32
CA PHE A 407 14.36 7.97 -11.53
C PHE A 407 14.80 9.16 -12.36
N PHE A 408 14.01 10.24 -12.31
CA PHE A 408 14.33 11.52 -12.93
C PHE A 408 14.12 12.64 -11.92
N ASN A 409 15.22 13.15 -11.37
CA ASN A 409 15.21 14.20 -10.34
C ASN A 409 14.84 15.60 -10.84
N GLY A 410 14.50 15.78 -12.12
CA GLY A 410 14.18 17.08 -12.72
C GLY A 410 15.37 17.79 -13.39
N ASN A 411 16.58 17.24 -13.31
CA ASN A 411 17.78 17.80 -13.91
C ASN A 411 18.27 16.99 -15.12
N GLY A 412 18.70 17.67 -16.17
CA GLY A 412 19.21 17.04 -17.39
C GLY A 412 18.11 16.53 -18.33
N THR A 413 18.44 15.55 -19.17
CA THR A 413 17.49 14.98 -20.13
C THR A 413 16.77 13.80 -19.51
N ARG A 414 15.43 13.87 -19.46
CA ARG A 414 14.58 12.76 -19.01
C ARG A 414 14.67 11.61 -20.03
N SER A 415 15.12 10.44 -19.60
CA SER A 415 15.20 9.27 -20.47
C SER A 415 13.80 8.80 -20.89
N THR A 416 13.73 8.05 -21.99
CA THR A 416 12.49 7.45 -22.50
C THR A 416 12.75 6.02 -22.90
N GLN A 417 11.85 5.12 -22.52
CA GLN A 417 11.90 3.70 -22.86
C GLN A 417 10.72 3.33 -23.75
N LYS A 418 10.99 2.57 -24.80
CA LYS A 418 9.96 2.03 -25.69
C LYS A 418 9.42 0.72 -25.12
N PHE A 419 8.11 0.65 -24.95
CA PHE A 419 7.35 -0.55 -24.63
C PHE A 419 6.62 -1.05 -25.87
N VAL A 420 6.66 -2.36 -26.10
CA VAL A 420 5.99 -3.03 -27.22
C VAL A 420 5.05 -4.08 -26.68
N LEU A 421 3.75 -3.82 -26.79
CA LEU A 421 2.71 -4.80 -26.51
C LEU A 421 2.60 -5.77 -27.69
N LYS A 422 2.54 -7.08 -27.40
CA LYS A 422 2.35 -8.16 -28.37
C LYS A 422 1.06 -8.93 -28.09
N ASN A 423 0.59 -9.68 -29.08
CA ASN A 423 -0.59 -10.55 -29.03
C ASN A 423 -1.93 -9.81 -28.86
N LEU A 424 -1.98 -8.55 -29.26
CA LEU A 424 -3.21 -7.75 -29.26
C LEU A 424 -4.17 -8.22 -30.35
N SER A 425 -5.45 -8.32 -30.01
CA SER A 425 -6.52 -8.66 -30.95
C SER A 425 -7.37 -7.45 -31.38
N SER A 426 -7.32 -6.35 -30.64
CA SER A 426 -8.02 -5.11 -31.01
C SER A 426 -7.30 -4.40 -32.16
N LYS A 427 -8.02 -3.56 -32.90
CA LYS A 427 -7.44 -2.74 -33.98
C LYS A 427 -6.68 -1.53 -33.44
N ARG A 428 -6.94 -1.16 -32.19
CA ARG A 428 -6.48 0.05 -31.54
C ARG A 428 -6.54 -0.15 -30.04
N VAL A 429 -5.62 0.48 -29.34
CA VAL A 429 -5.58 0.54 -27.88
C VAL A 429 -5.60 2.00 -27.43
N SER A 430 -6.22 2.26 -26.29
CA SER A 430 -6.29 3.59 -25.67
C SER A 430 -5.52 3.60 -24.36
N ALA A 431 -4.81 4.69 -24.07
CA ALA A 431 -4.00 4.82 -22.87
C ALA A 431 -4.21 6.16 -22.16
N MET A 432 -4.16 6.11 -20.84
CA MET A 432 -4.21 7.25 -19.93
C MET A 432 -2.89 7.32 -19.17
N ARG A 433 -2.21 8.46 -19.24
CA ARG A 433 -0.85 8.62 -18.69
C ARG A 433 -0.85 9.21 -17.30
N LEU A 434 -0.13 8.57 -16.39
CA LEU A 434 0.28 9.13 -15.11
C LEU A 434 1.69 9.71 -15.28
N THR A 435 1.86 11.01 -15.02
CA THR A 435 3.15 11.69 -15.14
C THR A 435 3.22 12.93 -14.24
N ALA A 436 4.43 13.40 -14.00
CA ALA A 436 4.73 14.68 -13.35
C ALA A 436 5.97 15.30 -14.01
N LYS A 437 6.35 16.50 -13.57
CA LYS A 437 7.57 17.17 -14.07
C LYS A 437 8.84 16.40 -13.72
N SER A 438 8.90 15.79 -12.54
CA SER A 438 10.00 14.95 -12.05
C SER A 438 9.50 13.89 -11.06
N SER A 439 10.36 12.94 -10.68
CA SER A 439 10.09 12.03 -9.56
C SER A 439 9.92 12.78 -8.23
N LEU A 440 10.52 13.97 -8.09
CA LEU A 440 10.45 14.75 -6.86
C LEU A 440 9.28 15.74 -6.82
N SER A 441 8.43 15.76 -7.86
CA SER A 441 7.32 16.69 -7.96
C SER A 441 6.27 16.49 -6.87
N ARG A 442 5.76 17.61 -6.38
CA ARG A 442 4.92 17.72 -5.18
C ARG A 442 3.70 18.57 -5.48
N GLN A 443 2.51 18.02 -5.23
CA GLN A 443 1.27 18.80 -5.34
C GLN A 443 1.28 20.01 -4.40
N ASP A 444 1.73 19.82 -3.16
CA ASP A 444 1.79 20.86 -2.15
C ASP A 444 2.89 21.92 -2.38
N ASP A 445 3.69 21.76 -3.44
CA ASP A 445 4.69 22.73 -3.92
C ASP A 445 4.35 23.27 -5.33
N GLY A 446 3.10 23.10 -5.79
CA GLY A 446 2.63 23.60 -7.09
C GLY A 446 3.11 22.78 -8.30
N GLU A 447 3.77 21.64 -8.08
CA GLU A 447 4.15 20.68 -9.12
C GLU A 447 3.25 19.44 -9.10
N ALA A 448 1.94 19.66 -9.15
CA ALA A 448 0.96 18.58 -9.11
C ALA A 448 1.20 17.53 -10.22
N PRO A 449 1.26 16.24 -9.88
CA PRO A 449 1.16 15.18 -10.87
C PRO A 449 -0.16 15.26 -11.64
N THR A 450 -0.23 14.54 -12.76
CA THR A 450 -1.45 14.41 -13.55
C THR A 450 -1.70 12.95 -13.89
N PHE A 451 -2.97 12.57 -13.93
CA PHE A 451 -3.43 11.35 -14.58
C PHE A 451 -4.37 11.71 -15.72
N ALA A 452 -4.03 11.26 -16.93
CA ALA A 452 -4.73 11.64 -18.16
C ALA A 452 -4.85 13.16 -18.32
N GLY A 453 -3.80 13.90 -17.98
CA GLY A 453 -3.76 15.37 -18.04
C GLY A 453 -4.61 16.08 -16.97
N ILE A 454 -5.13 15.36 -15.97
CA ILE A 454 -5.96 15.91 -14.90
C ILE A 454 -5.23 15.82 -13.55
N SER A 455 -5.20 16.93 -12.82
CA SER A 455 -4.81 16.98 -11.40
C SER A 455 -6.03 16.89 -10.47
N VAL A 456 -5.79 16.58 -9.21
CA VAL A 456 -6.80 16.45 -8.16
C VAL A 456 -6.89 17.76 -7.38
N ASP A 457 -8.11 18.24 -7.15
CA ASP A 457 -8.35 19.48 -6.40
C ASP A 457 -8.16 19.28 -4.88
N ASP A 458 -7.40 20.18 -4.25
CA ASP A 458 -7.03 20.11 -2.83
C ASP A 458 -8.22 20.21 -1.86
N SER A 459 -9.32 20.84 -2.27
CA SER A 459 -10.46 21.10 -1.40
C SER A 459 -11.54 20.01 -1.47
N THR A 460 -11.54 19.25 -2.58
CA THR A 460 -12.58 18.26 -2.91
C THR A 460 -12.04 16.83 -3.04
N CYS A 461 -10.73 16.64 -3.19
CA CYS A 461 -10.10 15.38 -3.62
C CYS A 461 -10.61 14.83 -4.95
N GLN A 462 -11.27 15.64 -5.78
CA GLN A 462 -11.84 15.17 -7.03
C GLN A 462 -10.94 15.54 -8.22
N PRO A 463 -10.68 14.59 -9.14
CA PRO A 463 -10.08 14.94 -10.42
C PRO A 463 -11.09 15.77 -11.22
N SER A 464 -10.65 16.90 -11.78
CA SER A 464 -11.51 17.76 -12.59
C SER A 464 -10.81 18.24 -13.87
N GLY A 465 -11.53 18.22 -14.99
CA GLY A 465 -11.02 18.65 -16.28
C GLY A 465 -11.30 17.65 -17.40
N LYS A 466 -10.76 17.95 -18.59
CA LYS A 466 -10.92 17.10 -19.77
C LYS A 466 -9.83 16.04 -19.82
N THR A 467 -10.24 14.78 -19.88
CA THR A 467 -9.32 13.64 -19.95
C THR A 467 -8.56 13.62 -21.27
N ALA A 468 -7.24 13.50 -21.19
CA ALA A 468 -6.36 13.22 -22.32
C ALA A 468 -6.21 11.71 -22.51
N VAL A 469 -6.48 11.22 -23.71
CA VAL A 469 -6.37 9.80 -24.06
C VAL A 469 -5.44 9.66 -25.26
N GLU A 470 -4.41 8.85 -25.10
CA GLU A 470 -3.52 8.43 -26.18
C GLU A 470 -4.14 7.26 -26.92
N THR A 471 -4.01 7.25 -28.25
CA THR A 471 -4.58 6.21 -29.09
C THR A 471 -3.53 5.71 -30.06
N VAL A 472 -3.29 4.39 -30.05
CA VAL A 472 -2.29 3.74 -30.91
C VAL A 472 -2.96 2.64 -31.72
N ASP A 473 -2.75 2.66 -33.03
CA ASP A 473 -3.23 1.60 -33.92
C ASP A 473 -2.41 0.32 -33.74
N VAL A 474 -3.09 -0.82 -33.76
CA VAL A 474 -2.47 -2.14 -33.61
C VAL A 474 -2.09 -2.66 -34.99
N THR A 475 -0.80 -2.85 -35.23
CA THR A 475 -0.25 -3.36 -36.49
C THR A 475 0.41 -4.71 -36.25
N GLY A 476 -0.02 -5.74 -36.99
CA GLY A 476 0.51 -7.10 -36.82
C GLY A 476 0.36 -7.64 -35.39
N GLY A 477 -0.75 -7.32 -34.72
CA GLY A 477 -0.99 -7.71 -33.32
C GLY A 477 -0.10 -7.00 -32.30
N SER A 478 0.55 -5.89 -32.68
CA SER A 478 1.47 -5.13 -31.83
C SER A 478 1.09 -3.65 -31.74
N ALA A 479 1.31 -3.04 -30.57
CA ALA A 479 1.26 -1.60 -30.36
C ALA A 479 2.49 -1.16 -29.57
N SER A 480 2.93 0.10 -29.73
CA SER A 480 4.09 0.63 -29.03
C SER A 480 3.78 1.92 -28.31
N PHE A 481 4.35 2.09 -27.12
CA PHE A 481 4.27 3.31 -26.32
C PHE A 481 5.67 3.73 -25.89
N ASN A 482 5.92 5.03 -25.87
CA ASN A 482 7.12 5.60 -25.26
C ASN A 482 6.75 6.14 -23.88
N LEU A 483 7.45 5.66 -22.85
CA LEU A 483 7.28 6.11 -21.47
C LEU A 483 8.58 6.77 -21.02
N ALA A 484 8.50 8.04 -20.63
CA ALA A 484 9.61 8.71 -19.99
C ALA A 484 9.89 8.10 -18.61
N ALA A 485 11.10 8.29 -18.08
CA ALA A 485 11.43 7.96 -16.70
C ALA A 485 10.38 8.53 -15.75
N SER A 486 9.92 7.77 -14.76
CA SER A 486 8.83 8.17 -13.85
C SER A 486 7.49 8.43 -14.56
N GLU A 487 7.03 7.49 -15.39
CA GLU A 487 5.71 7.53 -16.00
C GLU A 487 5.03 6.18 -15.94
N ALA A 488 3.70 6.19 -15.96
CA ALA A 488 2.91 4.98 -16.15
C ALA A 488 1.77 5.21 -17.15
N LEU A 489 1.32 4.12 -17.76
CA LEU A 489 0.13 4.08 -18.61
C LEU A 489 -0.89 3.10 -18.05
N LEU A 490 -2.14 3.54 -17.91
CA LEU A 490 -3.30 2.65 -17.83
C LEU A 490 -3.88 2.50 -19.24
N ILE A 491 -3.84 1.29 -19.78
CA ILE A 491 -4.28 0.97 -21.14
C ILE A 491 -5.57 0.16 -21.10
N THR A 492 -6.52 0.52 -21.97
CA THR A 492 -7.75 -0.24 -22.25
C THR A 492 -7.66 -0.85 -23.65
N LEU A 493 -8.12 -2.11 -23.75
CA LEU A 493 -7.96 -2.97 -24.94
C LEU A 493 -9.18 -3.06 -25.84
#